data_AF-A0A2G6B4K5-F1
#
_entry.id   AF-A0A2G6B4K5-F1
#
_cell.length_a   1.000
_cell.length_b   1.000
_cell.length_c   1.000
_cell.angle_alpha   90.00
_cell.angle_beta   90.00
_cell.angle_gamma   90.00
#
_symmetry.space_group_name_H-M   'P 1'
#
loop_
_entity.id
_entity.type
_entity.pdbx_description
1 polymer ?
#
loop_
_entity_poly.entity_id
_entity_poly.type
_entity_poly.pdbx_seq_one_letter_code
_entity_poly.pdbx_strand_id
1 'polypeptide(L)'
;MWSTSFANPEKYVHKLGNLVLLTRRKNAQASNFEFPKKKTSYFQSSKGVSTFAITSQVIQEDVWTPNIIEKRQQKLINLLVETWNLK
;
A
#
# COMPACT_ATOMS: atom_id res chain seq x y z
N MET A 1 -9.04 11.70 -7.85
CA MET A 1 -9.56 10.32 -7.92
C MET A 1 -8.55 9.46 -8.66
N TRP A 2 -8.43 8.18 -8.32
CA TRP A 2 -7.47 7.22 -8.90
C TRP A 2 -7.37 7.30 -10.44
N SER A 3 -8.50 7.57 -11.11
CA SER A 3 -8.64 7.78 -12.55
C SER A 3 -7.87 8.97 -13.12
N THR A 4 -7.53 9.98 -12.31
CA THR A 4 -6.79 11.17 -12.77
C THR A 4 -5.28 10.94 -12.77
N SER A 5 -4.77 10.12 -11.84
CA SER A 5 -3.34 9.89 -11.66
C SER A 5 -2.85 8.61 -12.34
N PHE A 6 -3.75 7.75 -12.81
CA PHE A 6 -3.44 6.46 -13.41
C PHE A 6 -4.12 6.33 -14.76
N ALA A 7 -3.33 6.44 -15.85
CA ALA A 7 -3.82 6.27 -17.21
C ALA A 7 -4.35 4.85 -17.49
N ASN A 8 -3.77 3.83 -16.86
CA ASN A 8 -4.18 2.42 -16.96
C ASN A 8 -4.19 1.78 -15.56
N PRO A 9 -5.25 1.99 -14.75
CA PRO A 9 -5.31 1.54 -13.36
C PRO A 9 -5.17 0.02 -13.21
N GLU A 10 -5.69 -0.77 -14.15
CA GLU A 10 -5.63 -2.24 -14.10
C GLU A 10 -4.20 -2.79 -14.02
N LYS A 11 -3.21 -2.07 -14.57
CA LYS A 11 -1.79 -2.46 -14.50
C LYS A 11 -1.19 -2.40 -13.09
N TYR A 12 -1.84 -1.68 -12.17
CA TYR A 12 -1.33 -1.42 -10.82
C TYR A 12 -2.08 -2.19 -9.73
N VAL A 13 -3.31 -2.67 -10.02
CA VAL A 13 -4.17 -3.36 -9.05
C VAL A 13 -3.42 -4.49 -8.33
N HIS A 14 -2.70 -5.32 -9.10
CA HIS A 14 -2.02 -6.51 -8.59
C HIS A 14 -0.50 -6.34 -8.41
N LYS A 15 0.03 -5.10 -8.48
CA LYS A 15 1.45 -4.86 -8.20
C LYS A 15 1.73 -4.98 -6.72
N LEU A 16 2.79 -5.70 -6.36
CA LEU A 16 3.28 -5.84 -4.99
C LEU A 16 3.44 -4.48 -4.27
N GLY A 17 3.96 -3.46 -4.96
CA GLY A 17 4.09 -2.09 -4.44
C GLY A 17 2.76 -1.43 -4.09
N ASN A 18 1.65 -1.86 -4.71
CA ASN A 18 0.30 -1.38 -4.45
C ASN A 18 -0.42 -2.20 -3.36
N LEU A 19 0.07 -3.41 -3.04
CA LEU A 19 -0.54 -4.26 -2.02
C LEU A 19 -0.14 -3.80 -0.60
N VAL A 20 -1.10 -3.94 0.32
CA VAL A 20 -0.95 -3.56 1.72
C VAL A 20 -1.61 -4.66 2.58
N LEU A 21 -0.87 -5.21 3.54
CA LEU A 21 -1.39 -6.24 4.44
C LEU A 21 -2.35 -5.64 5.47
N LEU A 22 -3.63 -5.96 5.34
CA LEU A 22 -4.66 -5.47 6.24
C LEU A 22 -5.37 -6.65 6.91
N THR A 23 -5.82 -6.44 8.14
CA THR A 23 -6.76 -7.38 8.76
C THR A 23 -8.09 -7.33 8.02
N ARG A 24 -8.85 -8.44 8.00
CA ARG A 24 -10.17 -8.49 7.35
C ARG A 24 -11.09 -7.34 7.78
N ARG A 25 -11.10 -7.00 9.07
CA ARG A 25 -11.88 -5.90 9.64
C ARG A 25 -11.46 -4.54 9.06
N LYS A 26 -10.16 -4.24 8.98
CA LYS A 26 -9.66 -2.98 8.41
C LYS A 26 -9.93 -2.89 6.90
N ASN A 27 -9.81 -4.02 6.19
CA ASN A 27 -10.13 -4.07 4.77
C ASN A 27 -11.61 -3.77 4.51
N ALA A 28 -12.51 -4.35 5.32
CA ALA A 28 -13.94 -4.09 5.22
C ALA A 28 -14.31 -2.63 5.55
N GLN A 29 -13.65 -2.02 6.53
CA GLN A 29 -13.87 -0.60 6.91
C GLN A 29 -13.40 0.39 5.83
N ALA A 30 -12.40 0.00 5.05
CA ALA A 30 -11.74 0.90 4.11
C ALA A 30 -12.47 1.10 2.79
N SER A 31 -13.37 0.19 2.42
CA SER A 31 -14.29 0.29 1.27
C SER A 31 -13.63 0.88 0.00
N ASN A 32 -14.41 1.48 -0.91
CA ASN A 32 -13.87 2.20 -2.08
C ASN A 32 -13.53 3.68 -1.77
N PHE A 33 -13.20 4.01 -0.52
CA PHE A 33 -12.87 5.38 -0.14
C PHE A 33 -11.55 5.86 -0.78
N GLU A 34 -11.39 7.19 -0.87
CA GLU A 34 -10.15 7.81 -1.34
C GLU A 34 -8.97 7.53 -0.38
N PHE A 35 -7.75 7.52 -0.93
CA PHE A 35 -6.52 7.16 -0.21
C PHE A 35 -6.31 7.88 1.14
N PRO A 36 -6.56 9.19 1.29
CA PRO A 36 -6.41 9.87 2.58
C PRO A 36 -7.37 9.33 3.64
N LYS A 37 -8.62 9.04 3.27
CA LYS A 37 -9.63 8.48 4.17
C LYS A 37 -9.31 7.03 4.54
N LYS A 38 -8.77 6.28 3.59
CA LYS A 38 -8.23 4.93 3.80
C LYS A 38 -7.04 4.94 4.77
N LYS A 39 -6.07 5.85 4.60
CA LYS A 39 -4.91 6.04 5.49
C LYS A 39 -5.37 6.25 6.95
N THR A 40 -6.33 7.14 7.18
CA THR A 40 -6.92 7.35 8.51
C THR A 40 -7.55 6.06 9.07
N SER A 41 -8.38 5.36 8.29
CA SER A 41 -9.01 4.10 8.71
C SER A 41 -8.02 2.94 8.95
N TYR A 42 -6.92 2.88 8.20
CA TYR A 42 -5.91 1.84 8.33
C TYR A 42 -5.05 1.99 9.58
N PHE A 43 -4.77 3.23 9.99
CA PHE A 43 -3.71 3.52 10.95
C PHE A 43 -4.18 4.22 12.23
N GLN A 44 -5.35 4.85 12.23
CA GLN A 44 -6.00 5.35 13.44
C GLN A 44 -7.04 4.31 13.92
N SER A 45 -6.60 3.35 14.73
CA SER A 45 -7.53 2.54 15.53
C SER A 45 -7.35 2.88 17.00
N SER A 46 -8.43 2.85 17.76
CA SER A 46 -8.45 3.07 19.23
C SER A 46 -7.60 2.07 20.03
N LYS A 47 -6.95 1.09 19.38
CA LYS A 47 -6.10 0.06 19.99
C LYS A 47 -4.67 0.00 19.43
N GLY A 48 -4.21 1.03 18.72
CA GLY A 48 -2.83 1.14 18.24
C GLY A 48 -2.62 0.88 16.73
N VAL A 49 -1.41 1.23 16.28
CA VAL A 49 -0.94 1.20 14.89
C VAL A 49 -0.97 -0.22 14.33
N SER A 50 -1.29 -0.37 13.04
CA SER A 50 -1.27 -1.66 12.33
C SER A 50 0.04 -2.41 12.57
N THR A 51 -0.04 -3.68 12.99
CA THR A 51 1.09 -4.51 13.44
C THR A 51 2.06 -4.96 12.34
N PHE A 52 1.81 -4.63 11.07
CA PHE A 52 2.65 -5.06 9.95
C PHE A 52 3.60 -3.93 9.52
N ALA A 53 4.91 -4.13 9.76
CA ALA A 53 5.95 -3.16 9.42
C ALA A 53 5.90 -2.67 7.95
N ILE A 54 5.51 -3.55 7.01
CA ILE A 54 5.40 -3.20 5.59
C ILE A 54 4.28 -2.19 5.30
N THR A 55 3.30 -2.08 6.21
CA THR A 55 2.17 -1.13 6.09
C THR A 55 2.50 0.22 6.70
N SER A 56 3.46 0.29 7.62
CA SER A 56 3.92 1.55 8.20
C SER A 56 4.57 2.48 7.17
N GLN A 57 5.25 1.93 6.16
CA GLN A 57 5.86 2.73 5.08
C GLN A 57 4.79 3.43 4.22
N VAL A 58 3.62 2.82 4.04
CA VAL A 58 2.48 3.43 3.32
C VAL A 58 1.95 4.66 4.05
N ILE A 59 2.10 4.70 5.38
CA ILE A 59 1.70 5.85 6.22
C ILE A 59 2.56 7.08 5.90
N GLN A 60 3.80 6.90 5.48
CA GLN A 60 4.72 8.01 5.24
C GLN A 60 4.47 8.68 3.88
N GLU A 61 3.71 8.05 3.00
CA GLU A 61 3.38 8.60 1.68
C GLU A 61 2.09 9.43 1.77
N ASP A 62 2.14 10.67 1.31
CA ASP A 62 0.99 11.59 1.33
C ASP A 62 0.10 11.46 0.09
N VAL A 63 0.68 10.99 -1.02
CA VAL A 63 -0.02 10.73 -2.27
C VAL A 63 0.28 9.31 -2.76
N TRP A 64 -0.68 8.73 -3.47
CA TRP A 64 -0.53 7.39 -4.04
C TRP A 64 -0.54 7.49 -5.56
N THR A 65 0.65 7.56 -6.16
CA THR A 65 0.84 7.76 -7.60
C THR A 65 1.55 6.55 -8.22
N PRO A 66 1.48 6.37 -9.57
CA PRO A 66 2.22 5.31 -10.25
C PRO A 66 3.71 5.31 -9.90
N ASN A 67 4.34 6.48 -9.83
CA ASN A 67 5.76 6.62 -9.51
C ASN A 67 6.11 6.09 -8.10
N ILE A 68 5.25 6.37 -7.11
CA ILE A 68 5.42 5.87 -5.75
C ILE A 68 5.24 4.35 -5.71
N ILE A 69 4.24 3.82 -6.42
CA ILE A 69 4.01 2.38 -6.50
C ILE A 69 5.20 1.67 -7.14
N GLU A 70 5.77 2.18 -8.25
CA GLU A 70 6.94 1.59 -8.90
C GLU A 70 8.18 1.65 -7.99
N LYS A 71 8.42 2.78 -7.33
CA LYS A 71 9.52 2.90 -6.36
C LYS A 71 9.38 1.89 -5.22
N ARG A 72 8.16 1.70 -4.71
CA ARG A 72 7.88 0.71 -3.66
C ARG A 72 7.96 -0.72 -4.18
N GLN A 73 7.47 -0.99 -5.38
CA GLN A 73 7.58 -2.28 -6.07
C GLN A 73 9.05 -2.72 -6.10
N GLN A 74 9.96 -1.85 -6.55
CA GLN A 74 11.35 -2.23 -6.70
C GLN A 74 12.04 -2.46 -5.35
N LYS A 75 11.75 -1.64 -4.35
CA LYS A 75 12.24 -1.88 -2.98
C LYS A 75 11.81 -3.25 -2.45
N LEU A 76 10.55 -3.61 -2.65
CA LEU A 76 10.02 -4.89 -2.17
C LEU A 76 10.60 -6.06 -2.95
N ILE A 77 10.74 -5.97 -4.28
CA ILE A 77 11.40 -7.02 -5.07
C ILE A 77 12.84 -7.23 -4.60
N ASN A 78 13.62 -6.16 -4.43
CA ASN A 78 15.01 -6.26 -3.97
C ASN A 78 15.08 -6.95 -2.60
N LEU A 79 14.21 -6.56 -1.66
CA LEU A 79 14.13 -7.18 -0.34
C LEU A 79 13.84 -8.69 -0.46
N LEU A 80 12.90 -9.09 -1.33
CA LEU A 80 12.57 -10.50 -1.54
C LEU A 80 13.75 -11.28 -2.14
N VAL A 81 14.43 -10.72 -3.14
CA VAL A 81 15.62 -11.31 -3.78
C VAL A 81 16.73 -11.52 -2.76
N GLU A 82 17.00 -10.53 -1.91
CA GLU A 82 18.00 -10.61 -0.85
C GLU A 82 17.60 -11.62 0.23
N THR A 83 16.35 -11.59 0.69
CA THR A 83 15.87 -12.46 1.78
C THR A 83 15.86 -13.94 1.38
N TRP A 84 15.53 -14.24 0.14
CA TRP A 84 15.50 -15.61 -0.38
C TRP A 84 16.78 -16.04 -1.10
N ASN A 85 17.80 -15.19 -1.13
CA ASN A 85 19.07 -15.46 -1.79
C ASN A 85 18.89 -15.94 -3.25
N LEU A 86 18.12 -15.19 -4.04
CA LEU A 86 17.77 -15.52 -5.42
C LEU A 86 18.79 -14.97 -6.44
N LYS A 87 20.00 -14.64 -6.00
CA LYS A 87 21.11 -14.15 -6.83
C LYS A 87 22.17 -15.23 -7.01
#